data_AF-A0A0R1KU46-F1
#
_entry.id   AF-A0A0R1KU46-F1
#
_cell.length_a   1.000
_cell.length_b   1.000
_cell.length_c   1.000
_cell.angle_alpha   90.00
_cell.angle_beta   90.00
_cell.angle_gamma   90.00
#
_symmetry.space_group_name_H-M   'P 1'
#
loop_
_entity.id
_entity.type
_entity.pdbx_description
1 polymer ?
#
loop_
_entity_poly.entity_id
_entity_poly.type
_entity_poly.pdbx_seq_one_letter_code
_entity_poly.pdbx_strand_id
1 'polypeptide(L)' 'MDEIQQAFLDSFTMNQVSNEEAAALFVSLMRNMLLMPHNAAQLEELDIDPKKLSVDAITELIGVWAKEYIKGMKK' A
#
# COMPACT_ATOMS: atom_id res chain seq x y z
N MET A 1 -3.92 -8.61 -13.06
CA MET A 1 -4.22 -7.59 -12.03
C MET A 1 -5.71 -7.28 -12.00
N ASP A 2 -6.35 -7.26 -13.16
CA ASP A 2 -7.67 -6.68 -13.36
C ASP A 2 -8.78 -7.38 -12.55
N GLU A 3 -8.76 -8.71 -12.42
CA GLU A 3 -9.79 -9.42 -11.65
C GLU A 3 -9.75 -9.10 -10.15
N ILE A 4 -8.56 -9.02 -9.56
CA ILE A 4 -8.39 -8.68 -8.14
C ILE A 4 -8.80 -7.22 -7.93
N GLN A 5 -8.33 -6.31 -8.79
CA GLN A 5 -8.72 -4.90 -8.72
C GLN A 5 -10.24 -4.72 -8.81
N GLN A 6 -10.89 -5.44 -9.73
CA GLN A 6 -12.34 -5.38 -9.87
C GLN A 6 -13.05 -5.91 -8.61
N ALA A 7 -12.58 -7.02 -8.02
CA ALA A 7 -13.16 -7.54 -6.77
C ALA A 7 -13.08 -6.54 -5.60
N PHE A 8 -11.98 -5.78 -5.49
CA PHE A 8 -11.86 -4.71 -4.50
C PHE A 8 -12.82 -3.54 -4.79
N LEU A 9 -12.91 -3.10 -6.05
CA LEU A 9 -13.81 -2.02 -6.46
C LEU A 9 -15.28 -2.38 -6.24
N ASP A 10 -15.67 -3.60 -6.56
CA ASP A 10 -17.02 -4.10 -6.33
C ASP A 10 -17.33 -4.11 -4.83
N SER A 11 -16.40 -4.61 -4.01
CA SER A 11 -16.56 -4.60 -2.55
C SER A 11 -16.69 -3.18 -1.98
N PHE A 12 -15.86 -2.23 -2.43
CA PHE A 12 -15.92 -0.84 -1.96
C PHE A 12 -17.22 -0.15 -2.39
N THR A 13 -17.68 -0.43 -3.61
CA THR A 13 -18.94 0.10 -4.14
C THR A 13 -20.14 -0.46 -3.38
N MET A 14 -20.19 -1.78 -3.17
CA MET A 14 -21.27 -2.45 -2.45
C MET A 14 -21.41 -1.95 -1.00
N ASN A 15 -20.28 -1.70 -0.34
CA ASN A 15 -20.24 -1.23 1.04
C ASN A 15 -20.29 0.30 1.17
N GLN A 16 -20.38 1.04 0.05
CA GLN A 16 -20.37 2.51 0.02
C GLN A 16 -19.20 3.12 0.80
N VAL A 17 -18.02 2.53 0.65
CA VAL A 17 -16.81 2.95 1.38
C VAL A 17 -16.44 4.38 0.98
N SER A 18 -16.31 5.27 1.97
CA SER A 18 -15.86 6.65 1.76
C SER A 18 -14.39 6.74 1.37
N ASN A 19 -13.96 7.89 0.86
CA ASN A 19 -12.56 8.10 0.49
C ASN A 19 -11.63 7.98 1.70
N GLU A 20 -12.06 8.49 2.85
CA GLU A 20 -11.33 8.44 4.12
C GLU A 20 -11.18 6.99 4.62
N GLU A 21 -12.24 6.19 4.56
CA GLU A 21 -12.20 4.77 4.92
C GLU A 21 -11.33 3.97 3.96
N ALA A 22 -11.41 4.23 2.65
CA ALA A 22 -10.54 3.61 1.66
C ALA A 22 -9.07 3.95 1.92
N ALA A 23 -8.76 5.22 2.23
CA ALA A 23 -7.40 5.63 2.58
C ALA A 23 -6.89 4.92 3.84
N ALA A 24 -7.71 4.82 4.89
CA ALA A 24 -7.36 4.10 6.11
C ALA A 24 -7.10 2.60 5.83
N LEU A 25 -7.93 1.98 4.99
CA LEU A 25 -7.74 0.59 4.54
C LEU A 25 -6.44 0.42 3.77
N PHE A 26 -6.12 1.31 2.84
CA PHE A 26 -4.86 1.23 2.08
C PHE A 26 -3.63 1.37 2.98
N VAL A 27 -3.65 2.29 3.94
CA VAL A 27 -2.57 2.44 4.93
C VAL A 27 -2.42 1.17 5.77
N SER A 28 -3.55 0.60 6.24
CA SER A 28 -3.54 -0.64 7.01
C SER A 28 -3.00 -1.83 6.20
N LEU A 29 -3.47 -2.01 4.97
CA LEU A 29 -2.99 -3.07 4.07
C LEU A 29 -1.50 -2.94 3.82
N MET A 30 -1.04 -1.73 3.52
CA MET A 30 0.38 -1.46 3.28
C MET A 30 1.23 -1.72 4.51
N ARG A 31 0.79 -1.32 5.69
CA ARG A 31 1.48 -1.65 6.95
C ARG A 31 1.68 -3.16 7.10
N ASN A 32 0.64 -3.94 6.83
CA ASN A 32 0.71 -5.40 6.91
C ASN A 32 1.63 -5.99 5.82
N MET A 33 1.57 -5.46 4.60
CA MET A 33 2.45 -5.89 3.51
C MET A 33 3.91 -5.62 3.81
N LEU A 34 4.25 -4.47 4.39
CA LEU A 34 5.63 -4.12 4.77
C LEU A 34 6.20 -5.05 5.84
N LEU A 35 5.35 -5.66 6.67
CA LEU A 35 5.73 -6.62 7.70
C LEU A 35 5.84 -8.06 7.17
N MET A 36 5.43 -8.32 5.92
CA MET A 36 5.59 -9.65 5.32
C MET A 36 7.08 -9.97 5.14
N PRO A 37 7.53 -11.22 5.38
CA PRO A 37 8.96 -11.54 5.44
C PRO A 37 9.79 -11.09 4.23
N HIS A 38 9.25 -11.20 3.02
CA HIS A 38 9.95 -10.81 1.80
C HIS A 38 10.08 -9.29 1.62
N ASN A 39 9.10 -8.50 2.08
CA ASN A 39 9.16 -7.03 2.03
C ASN A 39 9.95 -6.46 3.21
N ALA A 40 9.80 -7.07 4.39
CA ALA A 40 10.55 -6.70 5.58
C ALA A 40 12.06 -6.86 5.33
N ALA A 41 12.50 -7.96 4.69
CA ALA A 41 13.90 -8.15 4.32
C ALA A 41 14.44 -7.03 3.42
N GLN A 42 13.67 -6.58 2.43
CA GLN A 42 14.06 -5.46 1.56
C GLN A 42 14.21 -4.14 2.31
N LEU A 43 13.37 -3.90 3.33
CA LEU A 43 13.48 -2.72 4.17
C LEU A 43 14.66 -2.82 5.15
N GLU A 44 14.90 -4.00 5.70
CA GLU A 44 16.04 -4.27 6.59
C GLU A 44 17.38 -4.10 5.85
N GLU A 45 17.47 -4.48 4.57
CA GLU A 45 18.64 -4.20 3.71
C GLU A 45 18.92 -2.69 3.54
N LEU A 46 17.90 -1.86 3.72
CA LEU A 46 17.99 -0.39 3.67
C LEU A 46 18.14 0.24 5.07
N ASP A 47 18.38 -0.57 6.11
CA ASP A 47 18.44 -0.15 7.53
C ASP A 47 17.13 0.48 8.04
N ILE A 48 15.99 0.04 7.47
CA ILE A 48 14.65 0.49 7.85
C ILE A 48 13.95 -0.64 8.63
N ASP A 49 13.57 -0.36 9.88
CA ASP A 49 12.76 -1.28 10.68
C ASP A 49 11.26 -1.08 10.38
N PRO A 50 10.60 -2.02 9.66
CA PRO A 50 9.19 -1.87 9.26
C PRO A 50 8.23 -1.81 10.45
N LYS A 51 8.63 -2.30 11.62
CA LYS A 51 7.78 -2.27 12.84
C LYS A 51 7.76 -0.89 13.50
N LYS A 52 8.75 -0.05 13.20
CA LYS A 52 8.90 1.31 13.76
C LYS A 52 8.40 2.41 12.82
N LEU A 53 7.93 2.05 11.62
CA LEU A 53 7.38 3.03 10.70
C LEU A 53 6.11 3.68 11.29
N SER A 54 6.10 5.01 11.30
CA SER A 54 4.92 5.80 11.64
C SER A 54 3.87 5.71 10.53
N VAL A 55 2.62 6.07 10.86
CA VAL A 55 1.55 6.18 9.85
C VAL A 55 1.95 7.15 8.74
N ASP A 56 2.53 8.30 9.09
CA ASP A 56 2.99 9.30 8.13
C ASP A 56 4.03 8.73 7.16
N ALA A 57 5.04 8.02 7.67
CA ALA A 57 6.06 7.38 6.84
C ALA A 57 5.46 6.35 5.88
N ILE A 58 4.47 5.56 6.35
CA ILE A 58 3.77 4.59 5.50
C ILE A 58 2.98 5.31 4.40
N THR A 59 2.27 6.39 4.73
CA THR A 59 1.52 7.16 3.72
C THR A 59 2.43 7.77 2.66
N GLU A 60 3.61 8.25 3.05
CA GLU A 60 4.60 8.80 2.13
C GLU A 60 5.17 7.71 1.21
N LEU A 61 5.53 6.54 1.76
CA LEU A 61 6.02 5.40 0.99
C LEU A 61 5.01 4.94 -0.08
N ILE A 62 3.72 4.88 0.28
CA ILE A 62 2.64 4.58 -0.67
C ILE A 62 2.67 5.58 -1.83
N GLY A 63 2.75 6.88 -1.51
CA GLY A 63 2.80 7.93 -2.51
C GLY A 63 4.02 7.84 -3.43
N VAL A 64 5.19 7.52 -2.89
CA VAL A 64 6.43 7.35 -3.66
C VAL A 64 6.32 6.14 -4.60
N TRP A 65 5.99 4.96 -4.07
CA TRP A 65 5.94 3.74 -4.88
C TRP A 65 4.82 3.74 -5.92
N ALA A 66 3.65 4.31 -5.60
CA ALA A 66 2.58 4.46 -6.58
C ALA A 66 3.03 5.35 -7.76
N LYS A 67 3.74 6.45 -7.49
CA LYS A 67 4.30 7.32 -8.53
C LYS A 67 5.36 6.60 -9.36
N GLU A 68 6.28 5.87 -8.72
CA GLU A 68 7.32 5.11 -9.44
C GLU A 68 6.73 3.99 -10.31
N TYR A 69 5.72 3.27 -9.81
CA TYR A 69 5.02 2.25 -10.58
C TYR A 69 4.39 2.83 -11.86
N ILE A 70 3.67 3.95 -11.75
CA ILE A 70 3.06 4.62 -12.89
C ILE A 70 4.10 5.11 -13.90
N LYS A 71 5.26 5.61 -13.45
CA LYS A 71 6.37 5.99 -14.35
C LYS A 71 6.89 4.77 -15.12
N GLY A 72 7.01 3.62 -14.46
CA GLY A 72 7.42 2.35 -15.07
C GLY A 72 6.48 1.86 -16.16
N MET A 73 5.17 2.08 -16.01
CA MET A 73 4.16 1.71 -17.01
C MET A 73 4.17 2.59 -18.29
N LYS A 74 4.80 3.77 -18.24
CA LYS A 74 4.89 4.69 -19.38
C LYS A 74 6.11 4.44 -20.28
N LYS A 75 6.86 3.36 -20.04
CA LYS A 75 7.94 2.85 -20.91
C LYS A 75 7.47 1.61 -21.66
#